data_AF-A0A3S3VKL2-F1
#
_entry.id   AF-A0A3S3VKL2-F1
#
_cell.length_a   1.000
_cell.length_b   1.000
_cell.length_c   1.000
_cell.angle_alpha   90.00
_cell.angle_beta   90.00
_cell.angle_gamma   90.00
#
_symmetry.space_group_name_H-M   'P 1'
#
loop_
_entity.id
_entity.type
_entity.pdbx_description
1 polymer ?
#
loop_
_entity_poly.entity_id
_entity_poly.type
_entity_poly.pdbx_seq_one_letter_code
_entity_poly.pdbx_strand_id
1 'polypeptide(L)' 'MVSLSQTQSRREDSQQESISYIRQMLGELRQVALGEGADMLCYLIEMAYVEAGDVQAGLRPRSVFHRDGNKPANMPV' A
#
# COMPACT_ATOMS: atom_id res chain seq x y z
N MET A 1 -29.76 15.29 -3.84
CA MET A 1 -28.94 14.35 -4.65
C MET A 1 -27.49 14.55 -4.24
N VAL A 2 -26.90 13.64 -3.46
CA VAL A 2 -25.47 13.70 -3.12
C VAL A 2 -24.71 13.20 -4.35
N SER A 3 -23.84 14.06 -4.90
CA SER A 3 -23.08 13.76 -6.12
C SER A 3 -22.05 12.65 -5.85
N LEU A 4 -22.11 11.56 -6.60
CA LEU A 4 -21.19 10.40 -6.51
C LEU A 4 -19.71 10.80 -6.67
N SER A 5 -19.45 11.90 -7.37
CA SER A 5 -18.10 12.45 -7.54
C SER A 5 -17.49 12.95 -6.22
N GLN A 6 -18.33 13.43 -5.32
CA GLN A 6 -17.90 14.05 -4.06
C GLN A 6 -17.55 13.01 -2.99
N THR A 7 -18.19 11.83 -3.03
CA THR A 7 -17.86 10.69 -2.16
C THR A 7 -16.60 9.95 -2.62
N GLN A 8 -16.30 9.99 -3.93
CA GLN A 8 -15.11 9.35 -4.50
C GLN A 8 -13.84 10.16 -4.20
N SER A 9 -13.88 11.48 -4.41
CA SER A 9 -12.79 12.40 -4.01
C SER A 9 -12.44 12.28 -2.53
N ARG A 10 -13.44 12.29 -1.63
CA ARG A 10 -13.19 12.17 -0.18
C ARG A 10 -12.55 10.84 0.21
N ARG A 11 -12.84 9.76 -0.52
CA ARG A 11 -12.21 8.45 -0.30
C ARG A 11 -10.76 8.48 -0.75
N GLU A 12 -10.49 9.04 -1.92
CA GLU A 12 -9.13 9.21 -2.46
C GLU A 12 -8.27 10.06 -1.52
N ASP A 13 -8.80 11.17 -1.00
CA ASP A 13 -8.12 12.03 -0.02
C ASP A 13 -7.79 11.27 1.27
N SER A 14 -8.77 10.60 1.88
CA SER A 14 -8.56 9.79 3.09
C SER A 14 -7.58 8.63 2.88
N GLN A 15 -7.54 8.09 1.67
CA GLN A 15 -6.67 7.01 1.27
C GLN A 15 -5.23 7.48 1.03
N GLN A 16 -5.06 8.68 0.49
CA GLN A 16 -3.78 9.34 0.29
C GLN A 16 -3.17 9.74 1.63
N GLU A 17 -3.99 10.29 2.52
CA GLU A 17 -3.65 10.58 3.91
C GLU A 17 -3.18 9.31 4.64
N SER A 18 -3.90 8.19 4.47
CA SER A 18 -3.52 6.91 5.08
C SER A 18 -2.15 6.40 4.62
N ILE A 19 -1.83 6.49 3.32
CA ILE A 19 -0.51 6.09 2.80
C ILE A 19 0.59 7.03 3.31
N SER A 20 0.32 8.34 3.33
CA SER A 20 1.29 9.31 3.84
C SER A 20 1.63 9.06 5.31
N TYR A 21 0.64 8.66 6.11
CA TYR A 21 0.81 8.27 7.50
C TYR A 21 1.64 6.99 7.64
N ILE A 22 1.35 5.96 6.84
CA ILE A 22 2.17 4.73 6.80
C ILE A 22 3.62 5.06 6.48
N ARG A 23 3.86 5.92 5.48
CA ARG A 23 5.21 6.32 5.07
C ARG A 23 5.95 7.07 6.17
N GLN A 24 5.27 7.92 6.93
CA GLN A 24 5.84 8.57 8.12
C GLN A 24 6.24 7.52 9.17
N MET A 25 5.36 6.58 9.52
CA MET A 25 5.66 5.53 10.51
C MET A 25 6.84 4.64 10.09
N LEU A 26 6.95 4.32 8.80
CA LEU A 26 8.09 3.55 8.27
C LEU A 26 9.41 4.30 8.46
N GLY A 27 9.42 5.62 8.31
CA GLY A 27 10.59 6.45 8.60
C GLY A 27 11.03 6.36 10.07
N GLU A 28 10.09 6.47 10.99
CA GLU A 28 10.34 6.34 12.43
C GLU A 28 10.86 4.93 12.79
N LEU A 29 10.21 3.87 12.31
CA LEU A 29 10.59 2.49 12.57
C LEU A 29 11.98 2.14 12.03
N ARG A 30 12.38 2.73 10.90
CA ARG A 30 13.72 2.56 10.35
C ARG A 30 14.79 3.07 11.31
N GLN A 31 14.56 4.21 11.98
CA GLN A 31 15.50 4.74 12.96
C GLN A 31 15.61 3.84 14.18
N VAL A 32 14.49 3.26 14.63
CA VAL A 32 14.48 2.28 15.72
C VAL A 32 15.28 1.03 15.32
N ALA A 33 15.00 0.45 14.15
CA ALA A 33 15.70 -0.73 13.66
C ALA A 33 17.21 -0.50 13.49
N LEU A 34 17.61 0.69 13.02
CA LEU A 34 19.01 1.10 12.93
C LEU A 34 19.67 1.21 14.31
N GLY A 35 18.97 1.81 15.29
CA GLY A 35 19.46 1.93 16.67
C GLY A 35 19.69 0.57 17.36
N GLU A 36 18.88 -0.43 17.01
CA GLU A 36 18.99 -1.80 17.53
C GLU A 36 19.98 -2.68 16.72
N GLY A 37 20.58 -2.17 15.65
CA GLY A 37 21.48 -2.94 14.77
C GLY A 37 20.76 -4.06 14.00
N ALA A 38 19.46 -3.93 13.76
CA ALA A 38 18.65 -4.93 13.09
C ALA A 38 18.65 -4.72 11.56
N ASP A 39 19.77 -5.03 10.90
CA ASP A 39 20.01 -4.73 9.48
C ASP A 39 18.93 -5.27 8.54
N MET A 40 18.49 -6.51 8.75
CA MET A 40 17.42 -7.12 7.94
C MET A 40 16.08 -6.40 8.11
N LEU A 41 15.76 -5.89 9.31
CA LEU A 41 14.54 -5.11 9.53
C LEU A 41 14.66 -3.73 8.88
N CYS A 42 15.82 -3.09 9.00
CA CYS A 42 16.10 -1.81 8.34
C CYS A 42 15.89 -1.91 6.83
N TYR A 43 16.43 -2.97 6.21
CA TYR A 43 16.23 -3.25 4.78
C TYR A 43 14.74 -3.39 4.40
N LEU A 44 13.98 -4.22 5.13
CA LEU A 44 12.57 -4.45 4.84
C LEU A 44 11.73 -3.17 5.00
N ILE A 45 12.02 -2.37 6.02
CA ILE A 45 11.35 -1.10 6.27
C ILE A 45 11.69 -0.09 5.16
N GLU A 46 12.94 -0.02 4.72
CA GLU A 46 13.37 0.86 3.61
C GLU A 46 12.67 0.49 2.31
N MET A 47 12.59 -0.82 1.99
CA MET A 47 11.87 -1.28 0.80
C MET A 47 10.37 -0.96 0.88
N ALA A 48 9.74 -1.14 2.05
CA ALA A 48 8.35 -0.75 2.27
C ALA A 48 8.14 0.76 2.15
N TYR A 49 9.10 1.58 2.60
CA TYR A 49 9.04 3.04 2.49
C TYR A 49 9.05 3.51 1.03
N VAL A 50 9.92 2.91 0.21
CA VAL A 50 9.97 3.17 -1.24
C VAL A 50 8.65 2.76 -1.90
N GLU A 51 8.14 1.57 -1.60
CA GLU A 51 6.87 1.08 -2.16
C GLU A 51 5.68 1.99 -1.78
N ALA A 52 5.63 2.48 -0.53
CA ALA A 52 4.61 3.42 -0.09
C ALA A 52 4.70 4.75 -0.87
N GLY A 53 5.91 5.19 -1.22
CA GLY A 53 6.14 6.34 -2.09
C GLY A 53 5.60 6.12 -3.51
N ASP A 54 5.89 4.97 -4.11
CA ASP A 54 5.39 4.59 -5.44
C ASP A 54 3.86 4.51 -5.47
N VAL A 55 3.25 3.92 -4.44
CA VAL A 55 1.78 3.85 -4.28
C VAL A 55 1.19 5.25 -4.09
N GLN A 56 1.83 6.11 -3.30
CA GLN A 56 1.41 7.49 -3.10
C GLN A 56 1.46 8.31 -4.39
N ALA A 57 2.44 8.05 -5.26
CA ALA A 57 2.57 8.69 -6.57
C ALA A 57 1.65 8.08 -7.65
N GLY A 58 0.88 7.04 -7.33
CA GLY A 58 0.04 6.33 -8.29
C GLY A 58 0.81 5.47 -9.28
N LEU A 59 2.10 5.20 -9.04
CA LEU A 59 2.98 4.42 -9.91
C LEU A 59 2.77 2.91 -9.78
N ARG A 60 2.15 2.47 -8.68
CA ARG A 60 1.84 1.05 -8.45
C ARG A 60 0.40 0.82 -7.99
N PRO A 61 -0.26 -0.25 -8.49
CA PRO A 61 -1.56 -0.64 -7.99
C PRO A 61 -1.46 -1.10 -6.54
N ARG A 62 -2.43 -0.66 -5.72
CA ARG A 62 -2.48 -0.85 -4.27
C ARG A 62 -2.67 -2.31 -3.82
N SER A 63 -2.98 -3.20 -4.76
CA SER A 63 -3.08 -4.65 -4.55
C SER A 63 -2.28 -5.38 -5.63
N VAL A 64 -1.41 -6.30 -5.21
CA VAL A 64 -0.62 -7.12 -6.15
C VAL A 64 -1.52 -8.13 -6.87
N PHE A 65 -2.67 -8.55 -6.29
CA PHE A 65 -3.62 -9.46 -6.92
C PHE A 65 -5.02 -9.36 -6.32
N HIS A 66 -6.00 -8.93 -7.12
CA HIS A 66 -7.31 -9.59 -7.18
C HIS A 66 -7.27 -10.47 -8.43
N ARG A 67 -6.43 -11.51 -8.41
CA ARG A 67 -6.59 -12.59 -9.38
C ARG A 67 -7.74 -13.42 -8.84
N ASP A 68 -8.91 -13.26 -9.43
CA ASP A 68 -9.97 -14.27 -9.36
C ASP A 68 -9.30 -15.63 -9.59
N GLY A 69 -9.25 -16.44 -8.53
CA GLY A 69 -8.72 -17.78 -8.58
C GLY A 69 -9.57 -18.59 -9.55
N ASN A 70 -9.06 -18.74 -10.77
CA ASN A 70 -9.32 -19.84 -11.70
C ASN A 70 -10.69 -20.52 -11.54
N LYS A 71 -11.72 -20.00 -12.22
CA LYS A 71 -12.94 -20.76 -12.49
C LYS A 71 -12.51 -21.98 -13.34
N PRO A 72 -12.58 -23.24 -12.86
CA PRO A 72 -12.21 -24.37 -13.69
C PRO A 72 -13.16 -24.42 -14.89
N ALA A 73 -12.58 -24.36 -16.09
CA ALA A 73 -13.33 -24.49 -17.33
C ALA A 73 -14.09 -25.83 -17.31
N ASN A 74 -15.42 -25.75 -17.51
CA ASN A 74 -16.34 -26.85 -17.84
C ASN A 74 -15.66 -28.21 -18.11
N MET A 75 -15.70 -29.13 -17.15
CA MET A 75 -15.67 -30.55 -17.46
C MET A 75 -17.12 -31.01 -17.68
N PRO A 76 -17.52 -31.42 -18.90
CA PRO A 76 -18.75 -32.17 -19.07
C PRO A 76 -18.57 -33.53 -18.38
N VAL A 77 -19.54 -33.89 -17.53
CA VAL A 77 -19.73 -35.26 -17.01
C VAL A 77 -20.33 -36.16 -18.07
#